data_AF-A0A7C0YAU6-F1
#
_entry.id   AF-A0A7C0YAU6-F1
#
_cell.length_a   1.000
_cell.length_b   1.000
_cell.length_c   1.000
_cell.angle_alpha   90.00
_cell.angle_beta   90.00
_cell.angle_gamma   90.00
#
_symmetry.space_group_name_H-M   'P 1'
#
loop_
_entity.id
_entity.type
_entity.pdbx_description
1 polymer ?
#
loop_
_entity_poly.entity_id
_entity_poly.type
_entity_poly.pdbx_seq_one_letter_code
_entity_poly.pdbx_strand_id
1 'polypeptide(L)'
;MGMKDELIPAIIFLTAILSFLVGYITYSSLNECPDCVCIPPTYNISCPEPICPKPICNPCPECKKPNFQIIAEDLVKERQYDRNRYNCLNYAQELARRLRDYGYDVKVCIGKVGWSQDYHAWVKIENIYIEATAGKVLTPLEYQKFGYEEDYCV
;
A
#
# COMPACT_ATOMS: atom_id res chain seq x y z
N MET A 1 -48.10 -27.34 -72.40
CA MET A 1 -49.04 -28.42 -72.03
C MET A 1 -50.36 -27.76 -71.59
N GLY A 2 -51.52 -28.38 -71.81
CA GLY A 2 -52.80 -27.71 -72.10
C GLY A 2 -53.81 -27.48 -70.95
N MET A 3 -54.79 -26.62 -71.25
CA MET A 3 -55.60 -25.73 -70.40
C MET A 3 -56.48 -26.30 -69.27
N LYS A 4 -56.74 -27.62 -69.17
CA LYS A 4 -57.42 -28.20 -67.98
C LYS A 4 -56.47 -28.36 -66.80
N ASP A 5 -55.18 -28.47 -67.11
CA ASP A 5 -54.08 -28.46 -66.15
C ASP A 5 -53.88 -27.07 -65.53
N GLU A 6 -54.50 -26.01 -66.08
CA GLU A 6 -54.34 -24.62 -65.62
C GLU A 6 -55.45 -24.15 -64.66
N LEU A 7 -56.64 -24.78 -64.69
CA LEU A 7 -57.76 -24.35 -63.85
C LEU A 7 -57.60 -24.79 -62.38
N ILE A 8 -57.14 -26.03 -62.16
CA ILE A 8 -56.86 -26.57 -60.82
C ILE A 8 -55.80 -25.72 -60.08
N PRO A 9 -54.63 -25.40 -60.68
CA PRO A 9 -53.66 -24.53 -60.01
C PRO A 9 -54.18 -23.11 -59.83
N ALA A 10 -55.01 -22.59 -60.74
CA ALA A 10 -55.63 -21.27 -60.55
C ALA A 10 -56.54 -21.23 -59.32
N ILE A 11 -57.35 -22.28 -59.08
CA ILE A 11 -58.20 -22.37 -57.89
C ILE A 11 -57.35 -22.50 -56.62
N ILE A 12 -56.33 -23.36 -56.62
CA ILE A 12 -55.42 -23.53 -55.49
C ILE A 12 -54.67 -22.22 -55.18
N PHE A 13 -54.27 -21.50 -56.22
CA PHE A 13 -53.60 -20.20 -56.06
C PHE A 13 -54.55 -19.15 -55.49
N LEU A 14 -55.81 -19.12 -55.96
CA LEU A 14 -56.81 -18.18 -55.46
C LEU A 14 -57.14 -18.45 -53.99
N THR A 15 -57.28 -19.72 -53.59
CA THR A 15 -57.54 -20.08 -52.18
C THR A 15 -56.34 -19.76 -51.30
N ALA A 16 -55.11 -20.00 -51.77
CA ALA A 16 -53.89 -19.61 -51.04
C ALA A 16 -53.80 -18.10 -50.83
N ILE A 17 -54.11 -17.29 -51.85
CA ILE A 17 -54.16 -15.83 -51.72
C ILE A 17 -55.21 -15.41 -50.70
N LEU A 18 -56.42 -16.00 -50.74
CA LEU A 18 -57.50 -15.65 -49.82
C LEU A 18 -57.13 -15.99 -48.37
N SER A 19 -56.53 -17.16 -48.14
CA SER A 19 -56.02 -17.54 -46.82
C SER A 19 -54.91 -16.60 -46.33
N PHE A 20 -54.02 -16.17 -47.21
CA PHE A 20 -52.97 -15.21 -46.86
C PHE A 20 -53.53 -13.83 -46.51
N LEU A 21 -54.53 -13.34 -47.26
CA LEU A 21 -55.17 -12.05 -46.98
C LEU A 21 -55.93 -12.07 -45.65
N VAL A 22 -56.68 -13.13 -45.37
CA VAL A 22 -57.38 -13.29 -44.08
C VAL A 22 -56.37 -13.38 -42.93
N GLY A 23 -55.28 -14.13 -43.10
CA GLY A 23 -54.17 -14.21 -42.14
C GLY A 23 -53.49 -12.85 -41.90
N TYR A 24 -53.26 -12.06 -42.95
CA TYR A 24 -52.62 -10.75 -42.84
C TYR A 24 -53.50 -9.75 -42.05
N ILE A 25 -54.79 -9.71 -42.34
CA ILE A 25 -55.74 -8.83 -41.63
C ILE A 25 -55.83 -9.24 -40.16
N THR A 26 -56.01 -10.53 -39.86
CA THR A 26 -56.09 -11.01 -38.47
C THR A 26 -54.78 -10.83 -37.70
N TYR A 27 -53.63 -10.98 -38.36
CA TYR A 27 -52.32 -10.72 -37.75
C TYR A 27 -52.15 -9.25 -37.35
N SER A 28 -52.59 -8.30 -38.19
CA SER A 28 -52.52 -6.88 -37.84
C SER A 28 -53.42 -6.51 -36.66
N SER A 29 -54.61 -7.10 -36.54
CA SER A 29 -55.54 -6.81 -35.44
C SER A 29 -55.19 -7.48 -34.11
N LEU A 30 -54.40 -8.56 -34.11
CA LEU A 30 -53.97 -9.25 -32.88
C LEU A 30 -52.64 -8.70 -32.31
N ASN A 31 -51.89 -7.93 -33.09
CA ASN A 31 -50.58 -7.40 -32.71
C ASN A 31 -50.56 -5.88 -32.51
N GLU A 32 -51.72 -5.23 -32.36
CA GLU A 32 -51.77 -3.91 -31.74
C GLU A 32 -51.42 -4.06 -30.25
N CYS A 33 -50.12 -4.09 -29.96
CA CYS A 33 -49.62 -3.94 -28.60
C CYS A 33 -50.05 -2.55 -28.12
N PRO A 34 -50.83 -2.44 -27.03
CA PRO A 34 -50.94 -1.15 -26.36
C PRO A 34 -49.53 -0.73 -25.94
N ASP A 35 -49.17 0.54 -26.15
CA ASP A 35 -47.90 1.15 -25.73
C ASP A 35 -47.75 1.07 -24.21
N CYS A 36 -47.39 -0.11 -23.72
CA CYS A 36 -47.01 -0.33 -22.34
C CYS A 36 -45.59 0.18 -22.18
N VAL A 37 -45.45 1.45 -21.81
CA VAL A 37 -44.18 2.00 -21.34
C VAL A 37 -43.83 1.29 -20.03
N CYS A 38 -43.05 0.22 -20.10
CA CYS A 38 -42.45 -0.42 -18.95
C CYS A 38 -41.41 0.53 -18.35
N ILE A 39 -41.83 1.39 -17.42
CA ILE A 39 -40.88 2.10 -16.55
C ILE A 39 -40.44 1.09 -15.49
N PRO A 40 -39.16 0.66 -15.47
CA PRO A 40 -38.67 -0.19 -14.40
C PRO A 40 -38.76 0.61 -13.08
N PRO A 41 -39.29 0.03 -12.00
CA PRO A 41 -39.24 0.68 -10.71
C PRO A 41 -37.77 0.90 -10.31
N THR A 42 -37.36 2.16 -10.18
CA THR A 42 -36.04 2.53 -9.67
C THR A 42 -36.04 2.36 -8.16
N TYR A 43 -35.78 1.15 -7.68
CA TYR A 43 -35.50 0.94 -6.26
C TYR A 43 -34.09 1.43 -5.97
N ASN A 44 -33.96 2.37 -5.05
CA ASN A 44 -32.66 2.77 -4.53
C ASN A 44 -32.17 1.68 -3.56
N ILE A 45 -31.35 0.75 -4.06
CA ILE A 45 -30.72 -0.33 -3.27
C ILE A 45 -29.43 0.17 -2.60
N SER A 46 -29.30 1.48 -2.35
CA SER A 46 -28.24 1.98 -1.49
C SER A 46 -28.64 1.75 -0.03
N CYS A 47 -28.19 0.63 0.53
CA CYS A 47 -28.06 0.52 1.97
C CYS A 47 -27.18 1.69 2.45
N PRO A 48 -27.57 2.46 3.48
CA PRO A 48 -26.63 3.41 4.07
C PRO A 48 -25.39 2.63 4.50
N GLU A 49 -24.22 3.10 4.06
CA GLU A 49 -22.96 2.48 4.46
C GLU A 49 -22.91 2.41 5.99
N PRO A 50 -22.59 1.24 6.57
CA PRO A 50 -22.48 1.13 8.01
C PRO A 50 -21.41 2.12 8.49
N ILE A 51 -21.84 3.11 9.26
CA ILE A 51 -20.91 4.02 9.94
C ILE A 51 -20.23 3.19 11.01
N CYS A 52 -19.07 2.63 10.68
CA CYS A 52 -18.19 2.04 11.67
C CYS A 52 -17.90 3.14 12.70
N PRO A 53 -18.18 2.92 14.00
CA PRO A 53 -17.72 3.87 15.01
C PRO A 53 -16.22 4.03 14.81
N LYS A 54 -15.77 5.28 14.67
CA LYS A 54 -14.33 5.58 14.61
C LYS A 54 -13.71 4.88 15.81
N PRO A 55 -12.64 4.08 15.63
CA PRO A 55 -11.95 3.50 16.76
C PRO A 55 -11.62 4.64 17.72
N ILE A 56 -12.08 4.52 18.96
CA ILE A 56 -11.60 5.38 20.04
C ILE A 56 -10.16 4.93 20.26
N CYS A 57 -9.25 5.47 19.44
CA CYS A 57 -7.83 5.43 19.72
C CYS A 57 -7.67 6.33 20.93
N ASN A 58 -7.69 5.74 22.12
CA ASN A 58 -7.08 6.41 23.26
C ASN A 58 -5.67 6.81 22.80
N PRO A 59 -5.27 8.08 22.94
CA PRO A 59 -3.89 8.43 22.68
C PRO A 59 -3.05 7.46 23.52
N CYS A 60 -2.18 6.70 22.85
CA CYS A 60 -1.20 5.92 23.58
C CYS A 60 -0.55 6.89 24.56
N PRO A 61 -0.42 6.55 25.85
CA PRO A 61 0.29 7.41 26.77
C PRO A 61 1.61 7.78 26.10
N GLU A 62 1.93 9.08 26.04
CA GLU A 62 3.18 9.51 25.43
C GLU A 62 4.31 8.73 26.08
N CYS A 63 4.81 7.71 25.37
CA CYS A 63 5.97 6.97 25.82
C CYS A 63 7.09 8.01 25.82
N LYS A 64 7.47 8.48 27.01
CA LYS A 64 8.61 9.38 27.15
C LYS A 64 9.77 8.75 26.41
N LYS A 65 10.28 9.43 25.38
CA LYS A 65 11.42 8.94 24.61
C LYS A 65 12.56 8.66 25.59
N PRO A 66 13.03 7.41 25.69
CA PRO A 66 14.11 7.08 26.62
C PRO A 66 15.38 7.79 26.17
N ASN A 67 16.17 8.23 27.15
CA ASN A 67 17.45 8.90 26.87
C ASN A 67 18.31 8.04 25.94
N PHE A 68 18.83 8.63 24.85
CA PHE A 68 19.66 7.94 23.86
C PHE A 68 20.91 7.28 24.48
N GLN A 69 21.45 7.83 25.57
CA GLN A 69 22.55 7.21 26.32
C GLN A 69 22.14 5.85 26.91
N ILE A 70 20.93 5.74 27.47
CA ILE A 70 20.42 4.48 28.04
C ILE A 70 20.29 3.44 26.93
N ILE A 71 19.71 3.83 25.79
CA ILE A 71 19.54 2.93 24.63
C ILE A 71 20.91 2.42 24.13
N ALA A 72 21.92 3.30 24.09
CA ALA A 72 23.27 2.95 23.67
C ALA A 72 23.98 2.01 24.67
N GLU A 73 23.85 2.27 25.97
CA GLU A 73 24.41 1.41 27.01
C GLU A 73 23.78 0.01 27.00
N ASP A 74 22.47 -0.07 26.83
CA ASP A 74 21.75 -1.34 26.82
C ASP A 74 22.15 -2.22 25.63
N LEU A 75 22.40 -1.63 24.45
CA LEU A 75 22.96 -2.35 23.31
C LEU A 75 24.28 -3.06 23.65
N VAL A 76 25.19 -2.37 24.35
CA VAL A 76 26.52 -2.93 24.68
C VAL A 76 26.42 -3.96 25.81
N LYS A 77 25.50 -3.78 26.76
CA LYS A 77 25.20 -4.80 27.78
C LYS A 77 24.65 -6.08 27.17
N GLU A 78 23.76 -5.96 26.18
CA GLU A 78 23.17 -7.11 25.47
C GLU A 78 24.15 -7.80 24.52
N ARG A 79 25.05 -7.02 23.91
CA ARG A 79 26.02 -7.52 22.91
C ARG A 79 27.40 -6.99 23.20
N GLN A 80 28.27 -7.85 23.72
CA GLN A 80 29.69 -7.52 23.87
C GLN A 80 30.35 -7.31 22.51
N TYR A 81 30.98 -6.15 22.35
CA TYR A 81 31.71 -5.81 21.14
C TYR A 81 32.88 -6.76 20.92
N ASP A 82 32.96 -7.34 19.73
CA ASP A 82 34.03 -8.24 19.33
C ASP A 82 35.02 -7.52 18.42
N ARG A 83 36.12 -7.06 19.03
CA ARG A 83 37.16 -6.29 18.34
C ARG A 83 37.82 -7.07 17.20
N ASN A 84 37.84 -8.41 17.27
CA ASN A 84 38.46 -9.24 16.23
C ASN A 84 37.61 -9.28 14.96
N ARG A 85 36.30 -9.04 15.08
CA ARG A 85 35.38 -8.98 13.94
C ARG A 85 35.16 -7.58 13.39
N TYR A 86 35.66 -6.55 14.08
CA TYR A 86 35.61 -5.15 13.68
C TYR A 86 34.24 -4.72 13.13
N ASN A 87 33.18 -5.05 13.87
CA ASN A 87 31.79 -4.96 13.41
C ASN A 87 31.10 -3.65 13.82
N CYS A 88 31.85 -2.54 13.88
CA CYS A 88 31.36 -1.21 14.28
C CYS A 88 30.12 -0.77 13.50
N LEU A 89 30.05 -1.08 12.20
CA LEU A 89 28.88 -0.76 11.36
C LEU A 89 27.61 -1.48 11.82
N ASN A 90 27.69 -2.77 12.17
CA ASN A 90 26.53 -3.53 12.63
C ASN A 90 26.01 -2.98 13.96
N TYR A 91 26.90 -2.52 14.84
CA TYR A 91 26.53 -1.86 16.09
C TYR A 91 25.86 -0.50 15.82
N ALA A 92 26.42 0.30 14.92
CA ALA A 92 25.85 1.60 14.57
C ALA A 92 24.46 1.46 13.92
N GLN A 93 24.28 0.48 13.03
CA GLN A 93 22.99 0.19 12.41
C GLN A 93 21.94 -0.31 13.42
N GLU A 94 22.32 -1.19 14.33
CA GLU A 94 21.41 -1.69 15.37
C GLU A 94 21.03 -0.58 16.37
N LEU A 95 21.99 0.26 16.77
CA LEU A 95 21.71 1.43 17.62
C LEU A 95 20.77 2.41 16.90
N ALA A 96 21.06 2.72 15.63
CA ALA A 96 20.21 3.60 14.83
C ALA A 96 18.79 3.05 14.68
N ARG A 97 18.63 1.73 14.48
CA ARG A 97 17.31 1.07 14.44
C ARG A 97 16.55 1.30 15.76
N ARG A 98 17.17 1.01 16.90
CA ARG A 98 16.53 1.20 18.23
C ARG A 98 16.15 2.66 18.49
N LEU A 99 17.01 3.60 18.14
CA LEU A 99 16.73 5.02 18.30
C LEU A 99 15.56 5.46 17.38
N ARG A 100 15.48 4.95 16.15
CA ARG A 100 14.35 5.20 15.25
C ARG A 100 13.05 4.59 15.78
N ASP A 101 13.09 3.43 16.44
CA ASP A 101 11.91 2.83 17.08
C ASP A 101 11.30 3.77 18.15
N TYR A 102 12.13 4.62 18.79
CA TYR A 102 11.69 5.67 19.73
C TYR A 102 11.46 7.04 19.06
N GLY A 103 11.52 7.12 17.73
CA GLY A 103 11.24 8.32 16.96
C GLY A 103 12.35 9.38 17.01
N TYR A 104 13.60 8.98 17.19
CA TYR A 104 14.75 9.88 16.99
C TYR A 104 15.11 9.97 15.50
N ASP A 105 15.43 11.17 15.03
CA ASP A 105 16.03 11.38 13.71
C ASP A 105 17.54 11.13 13.81
N VAL A 106 17.98 10.02 13.22
CA VAL A 106 19.36 9.52 13.41
C VAL A 106 19.98 9.15 12.08
N LYS A 107 21.28 9.41 11.98
CA LYS A 107 22.13 9.00 10.86
C LYS A 107 23.20 8.04 11.34
N VAL A 108 23.52 7.06 10.52
CA VAL A 108 24.72 6.23 10.67
C VAL A 108 25.82 6.90 9.87
N CYS A 109 26.90 7.27 10.54
CA CYS A 109 28.06 7.90 9.93
C CYS A 109 29.23 6.92 9.88
N ILE A 110 29.99 7.00 8.79
CA ILE A 110 31.23 6.24 8.60
C ILE A 110 32.33 7.23 8.25
N GLY A 111 33.53 6.97 8.75
CA GLY A 111 34.68 7.80 8.49
C GLY A 111 35.92 7.32 9.22
N LYS A 112 36.89 8.23 9.42
CA LYS A 112 38.16 7.91 10.07
C LYS A 112 38.15 8.34 11.53
N VAL A 113 38.98 7.67 12.32
CA VAL A 113 39.23 7.95 13.73
C VAL A 113 40.72 7.89 14.02
N GLY A 114 41.24 8.77 14.86
CA GLY A 114 42.68 8.88 15.15
C GLY A 114 43.30 7.66 15.86
N TRP A 115 42.50 6.74 16.38
CA TRP A 115 42.96 5.52 17.06
C TRP A 115 42.92 4.26 16.20
N SER A 116 42.44 4.36 14.95
CA SER A 116 42.40 3.25 13.99
C SER A 116 42.92 3.69 12.62
N GLN A 117 43.46 2.74 11.86
CA GLN A 117 43.76 2.97 10.43
C GLN A 117 42.57 2.59 9.54
N ASP A 118 41.61 1.82 10.07
CA ASP A 118 40.41 1.37 9.38
C ASP A 118 39.27 2.38 9.52
N TYR A 119 38.29 2.29 8.61
CA TYR A 119 37.03 3.03 8.74
C TYR A 119 36.26 2.59 9.97
N HIS A 120 35.69 3.56 10.67
CA HIS A 120 34.88 3.34 11.86
C HIS A 120 33.47 3.90 11.65
N ALA A 121 32.49 3.33 12.35
CA ALA A 121 31.09 3.70 12.22
C ALA A 121 30.50 4.13 13.57
N TRP A 122 29.73 5.21 13.56
CA TRP A 122 29.05 5.77 14.74
C TRP A 122 27.65 6.27 14.39
N VAL A 123 26.86 6.65 15.40
CA VAL A 123 25.52 7.22 15.21
C VAL A 123 25.54 8.71 15.49
N LYS A 124 24.79 9.48 14.71
CA LYS A 124 24.63 10.94 14.85
C LYS A 124 23.15 11.30 15.01
N ILE A 125 22.85 12.13 16.01
CA ILE A 125 21.54 12.75 16.23
C ILE A 125 21.79 14.26 16.26
N GLU A 126 21.34 14.99 15.25
CA GLU A 126 21.70 16.40 15.06
C GLU A 126 23.23 16.62 15.14
N ASN A 127 23.74 17.25 16.21
CA ASN A 127 25.16 17.50 16.48
C ASN A 127 25.73 16.62 17.61
N ILE A 128 24.99 15.59 18.03
CA ILE A 128 25.39 14.64 19.07
C ILE A 128 25.91 13.37 18.40
N TYR A 129 27.11 12.95 18.79
CA TYR A 129 27.77 11.75 18.29
C TYR A 129 27.72 10.64 19.33
N ILE A 130 27.39 9.43 18.91
CA ILE A 130 27.24 8.27 19.80
C ILE A 130 28.12 7.14 19.27
N GLU A 131 29.10 6.77 20.08
CA GLU A 131 29.95 5.60 19.87
C GLU A 131 29.17 4.34 20.21
N ALA A 132 28.69 3.65 19.18
CA ALA A 132 27.82 2.49 19.34
C ALA A 132 28.53 1.28 19.95
N THR A 133 29.84 1.13 19.73
CA THR A 133 30.61 -0.02 20.26
C THR A 133 30.93 0.13 21.75
N ALA A 134 30.91 1.36 22.26
CA ALA A 134 31.14 1.69 23.67
C ALA A 134 29.86 2.10 24.41
N GLY A 135 28.73 2.27 23.70
CA GLY A 135 27.47 2.71 24.28
C GLY A 135 27.57 4.12 24.85
N LYS A 136 28.36 4.98 24.20
CA LYS A 136 28.80 6.26 24.78
C LYS A 136 28.49 7.43 23.88
N VAL A 137 27.83 8.45 24.44
CA VAL A 137 27.73 9.77 23.82
C VAL A 137 29.08 10.48 23.93
N LEU A 138 29.61 10.92 22.79
CA LEU A 138 30.87 11.64 22.70
C LEU A 138 30.66 13.11 23.00
N THR A 139 31.43 13.63 23.94
CA THR A 139 31.53 15.09 24.13
C THR A 139 32.29 15.72 22.95
N PRO A 140 32.12 17.03 22.68
CA PRO A 140 32.89 17.72 21.64
C PRO A 140 34.41 17.56 21.79
N LEU A 141 34.90 17.58 23.04
CA LEU A 141 36.32 17.39 23.34
C LEU A 141 36.78 15.98 22.97
N GLU A 142 35.98 14.95 23.24
CA GLU A 142 36.32 13.57 22.90
C GLU A 142 36.28 13.33 21.40
N TYR A 143 35.27 13.88 20.71
CA TYR A 143 35.17 13.82 19.26
C TYR A 143 36.44 14.39 18.60
N GLN A 144 36.90 15.56 19.07
CA GLN A 144 38.14 16.17 18.60
C GLN A 144 39.38 15.38 19.00
N LYS A 145 39.49 14.96 20.26
CA LYS A 145 40.63 14.21 20.78
C LYS A 145 40.85 12.89 20.05
N PHE A 146 39.76 12.20 19.71
CA PHE A 146 39.80 10.94 18.99
C PHE A 146 39.81 11.12 17.47
N GLY A 147 39.83 12.37 16.96
CA GLY A 147 40.00 12.67 15.54
C GLY A 147 38.93 12.03 14.66
N TYR A 148 37.65 12.16 15.03
CA TYR A 148 36.55 11.69 14.20
C TYR A 148 36.41 12.58 12.97
N GLU A 149 36.53 11.98 11.79
CA GLU A 149 36.39 12.64 10.50
C GLU A 149 35.30 11.93 9.70
N GLU A 150 34.17 12.61 9.46
CA GLU A 150 33.04 12.08 8.68
C GLU A 150 33.41 11.97 7.20
N ASP A 151 33.19 10.79 6.62
CA ASP A 151 33.23 10.60 5.16
C ASP A 151 31.82 10.63 4.58
N TYR A 152 30.90 9.83 5.14
CA TYR A 152 29.48 9.85 4.75
C TYR A 152 28.54 9.52 5.92
N CYS A 153 27.29 10.01 5.82
CA CYS A 153 26.23 9.73 6.79
C CYS A 153 24.89 9.44 6.09
N VAL A 154 24.17 8.40 6.53
CA VAL A 154 22.88 7.94 5.98
C VAL A 154 21.82 7.65 7.02
#